data_AF-A0A378YTJ2-F1
#
_entry.id   AF-A0A378YTJ2-F1
#
_cell.length_a   1.000
_cell.length_b   1.000
_cell.length_c   1.000
_cell.angle_alpha   90.00
_cell.angle_beta   90.00
_cell.angle_gamma   90.00
#
_symmetry.space_group_name_H-M   'P 1'
#
loop_
_entity.id
_entity.type
_entity.pdbx_description
1 polymer ?
#
loop_
_entity_poly.entity_id
_entity_poly.type
_entity_poly.pdbx_seq_one_letter_code
_entity_poly.pdbx_strand_id
1 'polypeptide(L)'
;MTINYVNFGFNSDDRDDEFYFTPGKPAAIQKPTTVDQTLKPNASGSSFVSMDVDNGLLPVRFEFSNHWRHYVSPSEVGRELLTAYRHAVNRHLSQFKQSDYDQSSLTYPHAHFIPHRQRLILLLEAETWTQYCKIRDGLFNLTDYTVTGYSIVDDEPVVIISGDKEAIRSIRVWPQWQGCTDPYAIEGEILACTAKIRASQLKFAIHGDWSQYSDEQLSELKDRHQYRLIESRS
;
A
#
# COMPACT_ATOMS: atom_id res chain seq x y z
N MET A 1 -0.06 -28.28 -45.02
CA MET A 1 0.43 -27.78 -43.70
C MET A 1 0.38 -28.98 -42.79
N THR A 2 1.53 -29.63 -42.60
CA THR A 2 1.64 -31.03 -42.15
C THR A 2 2.06 -31.06 -40.69
N ILE A 3 1.33 -31.84 -39.89
CA ILE A 3 1.54 -32.01 -38.45
C ILE A 3 2.60 -33.10 -38.24
N ASN A 4 3.71 -32.76 -37.61
CA ASN A 4 4.74 -33.73 -37.19
C ASN A 4 4.48 -34.15 -35.74
N TYR A 5 4.17 -35.44 -35.54
CA TYR A 5 4.27 -36.12 -34.26
C TYR A 5 5.67 -36.72 -34.14
N VAL A 6 6.38 -36.39 -33.05
CA VAL A 6 7.65 -37.06 -32.71
C VAL A 6 7.38 -38.02 -31.56
N ASN A 7 7.67 -39.28 -31.86
CA ASN A 7 7.56 -40.45 -31.01
C ASN A 7 8.94 -40.66 -30.35
N PHE A 8 9.00 -40.79 -29.03
CA PHE A 8 10.22 -41.27 -28.36
C PHE A 8 9.88 -42.48 -27.50
N GLY A 9 10.45 -43.61 -27.93
CA GLY A 9 10.29 -44.92 -27.33
C GLY A 9 11.09 -45.09 -26.05
N PHE A 10 10.55 -45.94 -25.19
CA PHE A 10 11.23 -46.55 -24.06
C PHE A 10 12.38 -47.43 -24.54
N ASN A 11 13.51 -47.37 -23.85
CA ASN A 11 14.49 -48.45 -23.87
C ASN A 11 15.01 -48.67 -22.44
N SER A 12 14.81 -49.89 -21.97
CA SER A 12 15.30 -50.46 -20.72
C SER A 12 16.36 -51.50 -21.08
N ASP A 13 17.57 -51.38 -20.55
CA ASP A 13 18.33 -52.54 -20.03
C ASP A 13 19.70 -52.14 -19.44
N ASP A 14 20.00 -52.84 -18.35
CA ASP A 14 21.29 -53.34 -17.83
C ASP A 14 22.46 -52.38 -17.55
N ARG A 15 22.92 -52.37 -16.28
CA ARG A 15 24.02 -53.26 -15.82
C ARG A 15 24.41 -52.99 -14.37
N ASP A 16 24.60 -54.11 -13.66
CA ASP A 16 25.18 -54.26 -12.33
C ASP A 16 26.64 -53.78 -12.28
N ASP A 17 27.01 -53.10 -11.19
CA ASP A 17 28.41 -53.05 -10.72
C ASP A 17 28.43 -53.09 -9.19
N GLU A 18 28.83 -54.25 -8.66
CA GLU A 18 29.19 -54.50 -7.27
C GLU A 18 30.40 -53.66 -6.85
N PHE A 19 30.24 -52.78 -5.86
CA PHE A 19 31.37 -52.14 -5.17
C PHE A 19 31.47 -52.63 -3.72
N TYR A 20 32.63 -53.23 -3.44
CA TYR A 20 33.07 -53.77 -2.16
C TYR A 20 33.05 -52.71 -1.03
N PHE A 21 32.35 -53.04 0.07
CA PHE A 21 32.43 -52.32 1.33
C PHE A 21 33.79 -52.56 2.02
N THR A 22 34.52 -51.48 2.32
CA THR A 22 35.55 -51.47 3.37
C THR A 22 35.10 -50.53 4.50
N PRO A 23 35.08 -50.98 5.77
CA PRO A 23 34.64 -50.14 6.88
C PRO A 23 35.76 -49.20 7.34
N GLY A 24 35.71 -47.95 6.87
CA GLY A 24 36.49 -46.84 7.41
C GLY A 24 35.83 -46.24 8.65
N LYS A 25 36.65 -45.95 9.67
CA LYS A 25 36.35 -45.29 10.96
C LYS A 25 35.25 -44.20 10.90
N PRO A 26 34.38 -44.09 11.93
CA PRO A 26 33.38 -43.02 11.98
C PRO A 26 34.05 -41.66 12.24
N ALA A 27 33.88 -40.75 11.28
CA ALA A 27 34.11 -39.32 11.51
C ALA A 27 32.99 -38.79 12.43
N ALA A 28 33.37 -37.94 13.38
CA ALA A 28 32.45 -37.34 14.35
C ALA A 28 31.37 -36.53 13.62
N ILE A 29 30.12 -36.97 13.74
CA ILE A 29 28.93 -36.23 13.32
C ILE A 29 28.83 -35.01 14.24
N GLN A 30 29.17 -33.84 13.73
CA GLN A 30 28.74 -32.59 14.35
C GLN A 30 27.21 -32.56 14.29
N LYS A 31 26.58 -32.53 15.47
CA LYS A 31 25.13 -32.35 15.59
C LYS A 31 24.74 -31.08 14.81
N PRO A 32 23.75 -31.13 13.91
CA PRO A 32 23.17 -29.91 13.40
C PRO A 32 22.52 -29.18 14.57
N THR A 33 23.05 -27.99 14.87
CA THR A 33 22.42 -27.01 15.75
C THR A 33 20.99 -26.81 15.25
N THR A 34 20.02 -27.30 16.02
CA THR A 34 18.60 -27.04 15.80
C THR A 34 18.40 -25.53 15.93
N VAL A 35 18.37 -24.85 14.80
CA VAL A 35 17.83 -23.49 14.72
C VAL A 35 16.35 -23.64 15.01
N ASP A 36 15.93 -23.10 16.16
CA ASP A 36 14.54 -23.05 16.58
C ASP A 36 13.78 -22.12 15.62
N GLN A 37 13.39 -22.67 14.47
CA GLN A 37 12.47 -22.04 13.53
C GLN A 37 11.06 -22.23 14.07
N THR A 38 10.70 -21.50 15.12
CA THR A 38 9.31 -21.07 15.30
C THR A 38 8.98 -20.02 14.25
N LEU A 39 8.95 -20.45 12.99
CA LEU A 39 8.27 -19.75 11.91
C LEU A 39 6.77 -19.85 12.21
N LYS A 40 6.25 -18.80 12.84
CA LYS A 40 4.81 -18.51 12.73
C LYS A 40 4.46 -18.45 11.23
N PRO A 41 3.26 -18.91 10.83
CA PRO A 41 2.87 -18.89 9.44
C PRO A 41 2.78 -17.43 8.99
N ASN A 42 3.83 -16.95 8.32
CA ASN A 42 3.83 -15.65 7.68
C ASN A 42 2.85 -15.74 6.51
N ALA A 43 1.61 -15.31 6.75
CA ALA A 43 0.67 -15.02 5.70
C ALA A 43 1.32 -13.99 4.78
N SER A 44 1.68 -14.44 3.58
CA SER A 44 2.14 -13.70 2.40
C SER A 44 2.37 -12.22 2.71
N GLY A 45 3.61 -11.84 2.99
CA GLY A 45 4.06 -10.50 3.39
C GLY A 45 5.45 -10.21 2.82
N SER A 46 5.90 -8.94 2.73
CA SER A 46 7.37 -8.73 2.59
C SER A 46 8.03 -9.36 3.80
N SER A 47 9.04 -10.20 3.55
CA SER A 47 9.70 -10.95 4.62
C SER A 47 10.67 -10.09 5.44
N PHE A 48 10.98 -8.89 4.96
CA PHE A 48 12.09 -8.09 5.49
C PHE A 48 11.69 -6.68 5.93
N VAL A 49 10.50 -6.19 5.55
CA VAL A 49 9.95 -4.91 6.01
C VAL A 49 8.49 -5.09 6.45
N SER A 50 8.18 -4.56 7.62
CA SER A 50 6.81 -4.26 8.05
C SER A 50 6.58 -2.75 8.06
N MET A 51 5.33 -2.37 7.82
CA MET A 51 4.88 -0.98 7.86
C MET A 51 3.58 -0.87 8.63
N ASP A 52 3.36 0.30 9.20
CA ASP A 52 2.06 0.75 9.68
C ASP A 52 1.56 1.92 8.82
N VAL A 53 0.25 1.95 8.63
CA VAL A 53 -0.46 2.99 7.88
C VAL A 53 -1.45 3.70 8.78
N ASP A 54 -1.64 4.99 8.53
CA ASP A 54 -2.71 5.76 9.18
C ASP A 54 -4.07 5.51 8.53
N ASN A 55 -5.09 6.20 9.04
CA ASN A 55 -6.43 6.23 8.46
C ASN A 55 -6.44 6.80 7.02
N GLY A 56 -5.40 7.49 6.57
CA GLY A 56 -5.25 7.87 5.17
C GLY A 56 -4.66 6.76 4.31
N LEU A 57 -4.48 5.55 4.85
CA LEU A 57 -3.73 4.47 4.20
C LEU A 57 -2.34 4.94 3.78
N LEU A 58 -1.75 5.92 4.46
CA LEU A 58 -0.40 6.40 4.17
C LEU A 58 0.57 5.85 5.22
N PRO A 59 1.77 5.41 4.81
CA PRO A 59 2.80 4.97 5.74
C PRO A 59 3.08 6.01 6.84
N VAL A 60 3.17 5.53 8.09
CA VAL A 60 3.53 6.34 9.26
C VAL A 60 4.74 5.78 10.02
N ARG A 61 5.04 4.49 9.85
CA ARG A 61 6.14 3.84 10.54
C ARG A 61 6.64 2.64 9.76
N PHE A 62 7.94 2.40 9.85
CA PHE A 62 8.62 1.27 9.21
C PHE A 62 9.37 0.45 10.26
N GLU A 63 9.46 -0.85 10.02
CA GLU A 63 10.33 -1.74 10.77
C GLU A 63 11.07 -2.63 9.76
N PHE A 64 12.38 -2.49 9.71
CA PHE A 64 13.25 -3.25 8.82
C PHE A 64 13.91 -4.39 9.60
N SER A 65 13.99 -5.56 8.98
CA SER A 65 14.74 -6.68 9.55
C SER A 65 16.24 -6.38 9.60
N ASN A 66 16.92 -6.87 10.64
CA ASN A 66 18.36 -6.66 10.83
C ASN A 66 19.22 -7.17 9.64
N HIS A 67 18.71 -8.12 8.87
CA HIS A 67 19.40 -8.70 7.73
C HIS A 67 18.90 -8.19 6.37
N TRP A 68 18.05 -7.15 6.34
CA TRP A 68 17.48 -6.57 5.11
C TRP A 68 18.53 -6.39 4.00
N ARG A 69 19.67 -5.77 4.35
CA ARG A 69 20.74 -5.43 3.41
C ARG A 69 21.40 -6.65 2.77
N HIS A 70 21.29 -7.82 3.38
CA HIS A 70 21.88 -9.06 2.87
C HIS A 70 20.96 -9.78 1.88
N TYR A 71 19.66 -9.56 1.96
CA TYR A 71 18.66 -10.32 1.21
C TYR A 71 17.90 -9.50 0.16
N VAL A 72 17.86 -8.17 0.30
CA VAL A 72 17.17 -7.30 -0.65
C VAL A 72 18.19 -6.55 -1.48
N SER A 73 18.21 -6.80 -2.79
CA SER A 73 19.07 -6.07 -3.70
C SER A 73 18.58 -4.61 -3.86
N PRO A 74 19.47 -3.64 -4.12
CA PRO A 74 19.09 -2.23 -4.31
C PRO A 74 17.97 -2.00 -5.33
N SER A 75 17.92 -2.79 -6.40
CA SER A 75 16.89 -2.71 -7.45
C SER A 75 15.52 -3.23 -7.00
N GLU A 76 15.46 -4.02 -5.93
CA GLU A 76 14.23 -4.64 -5.41
C GLU A 76 13.60 -3.86 -4.26
N VAL A 77 14.32 -2.90 -3.68
CA VAL A 77 13.89 -2.10 -2.54
C VAL A 77 12.47 -1.54 -2.74
N GLY A 78 12.21 -0.89 -3.88
CA GLY A 78 10.89 -0.32 -4.18
C GLY A 78 9.77 -1.36 -4.23
N ARG A 79 10.05 -2.55 -4.79
CA ARG A 79 9.10 -3.68 -4.88
C ARG A 79 8.78 -4.25 -3.51
N GLU A 80 9.79 -4.43 -2.67
CA GLU A 80 9.63 -4.93 -1.30
C GLU A 80 8.85 -3.92 -0.43
N LEU A 81 9.16 -2.62 -0.53
CA LEU A 81 8.43 -1.57 0.16
C LEU A 81 6.94 -1.54 -0.26
N LEU A 82 6.66 -1.60 -1.56
CA LEU A 82 5.28 -1.62 -2.06
C LEU A 82 4.53 -2.88 -1.60
N THR A 83 5.23 -4.01 -1.49
CA THR A 83 4.65 -5.26 -0.98
C THR A 83 4.28 -5.10 0.49
N ALA A 84 5.22 -4.68 1.34
CA ALA A 84 4.98 -4.38 2.75
C ALA A 84 3.84 -3.38 2.97
N TYR A 85 3.77 -2.32 2.14
CA TYR A 85 2.66 -1.36 2.14
C TYR A 85 1.30 -2.04 1.89
N ARG A 86 1.17 -2.87 0.85
CA ARG A 86 -0.08 -3.60 0.55
C ARG A 86 -0.51 -4.48 1.72
N HIS A 87 0.43 -5.10 2.41
CA HIS A 87 0.13 -5.89 3.61
C HIS A 87 -0.30 -5.03 4.79
N ALA A 88 0.33 -3.88 5.00
CA ALA A 88 -0.07 -2.92 6.02
C ALA A 88 -1.50 -2.42 5.80
N VAL A 89 -1.85 -2.06 4.56
CA VAL A 89 -3.21 -1.68 4.18
C VAL A 89 -4.20 -2.81 4.44
N ASN A 90 -3.92 -4.02 3.95
CA ASN A 90 -4.81 -5.16 4.18
C ASN A 90 -5.03 -5.44 5.67
N ARG A 91 -3.97 -5.40 6.47
CA ARG A 91 -4.03 -5.57 7.92
C ARG A 91 -4.90 -4.50 8.58
N HIS A 92 -4.67 -3.24 8.21
CA HIS A 92 -5.43 -2.10 8.73
C HIS A 92 -6.91 -2.23 8.39
N LEU A 93 -7.26 -2.49 7.12
CA LEU A 93 -8.64 -2.71 6.68
C LEU A 93 -9.31 -3.90 7.36
N SER A 94 -8.57 -4.99 7.61
CA SER A 94 -9.08 -6.16 8.33
C SER A 94 -9.36 -5.87 9.80
N GLN A 95 -8.50 -5.11 10.47
CA GLN A 95 -8.71 -4.67 11.87
C GLN A 95 -9.96 -3.80 11.99
N PHE A 96 -10.17 -2.90 11.03
CA PHE A 96 -11.37 -2.07 11.01
C PHE A 96 -12.66 -2.85 10.85
N LYS A 97 -12.69 -3.81 9.92
CA LYS A 97 -13.88 -4.68 9.76
C LYS A 97 -14.21 -5.47 11.03
N GLN A 98 -13.22 -5.77 11.86
CA GLN A 98 -13.43 -6.46 13.13
C GLN A 98 -13.88 -5.52 14.25
N SER A 99 -13.43 -4.26 14.25
CA SER A 99 -13.85 -3.25 15.24
C SER A 99 -15.21 -2.62 14.95
N ASP A 100 -15.67 -2.61 13.69
CA ASP A 100 -16.94 -2.02 13.25
C ASP A 100 -18.20 -2.83 13.68
N TYR A 101 -18.02 -3.81 14.58
CA TYR A 101 -19.13 -4.43 15.32
C TYR A 101 -19.68 -3.50 16.41
N ASP A 102 -19.06 -2.33 16.64
CA ASP A 102 -19.48 -1.31 17.61
C ASP A 102 -19.86 0.01 16.89
N GLN A 103 -21.06 0.02 16.29
CA GLN A 103 -21.61 1.02 15.36
C GLN A 103 -21.92 2.42 15.96
N SER A 104 -21.04 3.02 16.76
CA SER A 104 -21.33 4.34 17.37
C SER A 104 -20.26 5.40 17.17
N SER A 105 -19.06 5.06 16.68
CA SER A 105 -18.01 6.06 16.43
C SER A 105 -17.88 6.34 14.94
N LEU A 106 -18.34 7.53 14.52
CA LEU A 106 -18.24 8.12 13.18
C LEU A 106 -16.80 8.32 12.65
N THR A 107 -15.81 7.65 13.24
CA THR A 107 -14.39 7.81 12.91
C THR A 107 -14.02 6.79 11.85
N TYR A 108 -14.50 7.01 10.62
CA TYR A 108 -14.15 6.16 9.49
C TYR A 108 -12.65 6.33 9.17
N PRO A 109 -11.93 5.22 8.97
CA PRO A 109 -10.47 5.20 8.88
C PRO A 109 -9.98 5.37 7.46
N HIS A 110 -10.66 6.18 6.67
CA HIS A 110 -10.27 6.45 5.30
C HIS A 110 -10.26 7.96 5.16
N ALA A 111 -9.11 8.60 5.39
CA ALA A 111 -8.89 10.00 5.06
C ALA A 111 -9.16 10.29 3.57
N HIS A 112 -9.32 9.24 2.76
CA HIS A 112 -9.70 9.28 1.36
C HIS A 112 -11.14 8.85 1.03
N PHE A 113 -11.82 8.11 1.92
CA PHE A 113 -13.23 7.74 1.74
C PHE A 113 -14.05 8.54 2.73
N ILE A 114 -14.52 9.69 2.27
CA ILE A 114 -15.46 10.51 3.02
C ILE A 114 -16.81 9.75 3.04
N PRO A 115 -17.36 9.42 4.22
CA PRO A 115 -18.65 8.74 4.36
C PRO A 115 -19.74 9.41 3.52
N HIS A 116 -20.71 8.62 3.05
CA HIS A 116 -21.81 9.12 2.21
C HIS A 116 -22.46 10.38 2.78
N ARG A 117 -22.87 10.33 4.06
CA ARG A 117 -23.41 11.49 4.78
C ARG A 117 -22.50 12.72 4.76
N GLN A 118 -21.21 12.55 5.07
CA GLN A 118 -20.26 13.65 5.05
C GLN A 118 -20.09 14.23 3.64
N ARG A 119 -20.08 13.41 2.58
CA ARG A 119 -20.05 13.90 1.18
C ARG A 119 -21.25 14.78 0.85
N LEU A 120 -22.45 14.37 1.28
CA LEU A 120 -23.67 15.16 1.09
C LEU A 120 -23.56 16.51 1.81
N ILE A 121 -23.12 16.49 3.06
CA ILE A 121 -22.93 17.71 3.86
C ILE A 121 -21.92 18.65 3.23
N LEU A 122 -20.76 18.15 2.80
CA LEU A 122 -19.73 18.97 2.17
C LEU A 122 -20.22 19.65 0.89
N LEU A 123 -21.04 18.95 0.10
CA LEU A 123 -21.65 19.53 -1.09
C LEU A 123 -22.73 20.56 -0.76
N LEU A 124 -23.44 20.40 0.37
CA LEU A 124 -24.43 21.34 0.88
C LEU A 124 -23.82 22.63 1.45
N GLU A 125 -22.59 22.57 1.97
CA GLU A 125 -21.86 23.73 2.48
C GLU A 125 -21.17 24.56 1.38
N ALA A 126 -21.33 24.19 0.11
CA ALA A 126 -20.80 24.99 -0.99
C ALA A 126 -21.60 26.30 -1.15
N GLU A 127 -20.94 27.45 -1.09
CA GLU A 127 -21.63 28.74 -1.23
C GLU A 127 -21.82 29.14 -2.71
N THR A 128 -20.97 28.63 -3.59
CA THR A 128 -20.95 28.99 -5.02
C THR A 128 -20.90 27.75 -5.90
N TRP A 129 -21.37 27.87 -7.15
CA TRP A 129 -21.24 26.78 -8.14
C TRP A 129 -19.78 26.34 -8.36
N THR A 130 -18.85 27.29 -8.39
CA THR A 130 -17.40 27.00 -8.52
C THR A 130 -16.89 26.19 -7.34
N GLN A 131 -17.27 26.56 -6.11
CA GLN A 131 -16.91 25.81 -4.91
C GLN A 131 -17.55 24.42 -4.92
N TYR A 132 -18.83 24.31 -5.32
CA TYR A 132 -19.53 23.03 -5.45
C TYR A 132 -18.82 22.08 -6.42
N CYS A 133 -18.46 22.58 -7.62
CA CYS A 133 -17.69 21.81 -8.59
C CYS A 133 -16.33 21.39 -8.02
N LYS A 134 -15.60 22.29 -7.37
CA LYS A 134 -14.31 21.97 -6.75
C LYS A 134 -14.42 20.89 -5.67
N ILE A 135 -15.44 20.96 -4.81
CA ILE A 135 -15.71 19.95 -3.77
C ILE A 135 -16.07 18.63 -4.44
N ARG A 136 -17.06 18.62 -5.34
CA ARG A 136 -17.49 17.44 -6.08
C ARG A 136 -16.32 16.76 -6.80
N ASP A 137 -15.53 17.52 -7.54
CA ASP A 137 -14.39 17.02 -8.28
C ASP A 137 -13.34 16.44 -7.31
N GLY A 138 -13.09 17.08 -6.17
CA GLY A 138 -12.23 16.56 -5.11
C GLY A 138 -12.74 15.26 -4.45
N LEU A 139 -14.07 15.11 -4.30
CA LEU A 139 -14.67 13.90 -3.74
C LEU A 139 -14.64 12.72 -4.72
N PHE A 140 -14.95 12.99 -5.99
CA PHE A 140 -15.24 11.93 -6.97
C PHE A 140 -14.11 11.66 -7.95
N ASN A 141 -13.27 12.63 -8.30
CA ASN A 141 -12.19 12.37 -9.24
C ASN A 141 -11.12 11.48 -8.59
N LEU A 142 -10.67 10.48 -9.34
CA LEU A 142 -9.46 9.71 -9.07
C LEU A 142 -8.32 10.50 -9.73
N THR A 143 -7.77 11.48 -9.02
CA THR A 143 -6.60 12.20 -9.52
C THR A 143 -5.37 11.41 -9.12
N ASP A 144 -4.63 10.95 -10.13
CA ASP A 144 -3.31 10.37 -9.92
C ASP A 144 -2.36 11.43 -9.37
N TYR A 145 -1.55 11.05 -8.39
CA TYR A 145 -0.46 11.87 -7.88
C TYR A 145 0.88 11.19 -8.15
N THR A 146 1.91 12.03 -8.28
CA THR A 146 3.31 11.62 -8.22
C THR A 146 4.02 12.60 -7.31
N VAL A 147 4.63 12.08 -6.26
CA VAL A 147 5.42 12.86 -5.30
C VAL A 147 6.84 12.33 -5.27
N THR A 148 7.78 13.22 -5.02
CA THR A 148 9.21 12.91 -4.98
C THR A 148 9.75 13.11 -3.57
N GLY A 149 10.84 12.42 -3.27
CA GLY A 149 11.63 12.59 -2.06
C GLY A 149 12.30 13.95 -1.96
N TYR A 150 13.21 14.11 -1.00
CA TYR A 150 14.12 15.25 -0.88
C TYR A 150 15.44 15.02 -1.60
N SER A 151 15.98 13.81 -1.52
CA SER A 151 17.29 13.49 -2.09
C SER A 151 17.23 13.38 -3.62
N ILE A 152 18.27 13.87 -4.27
CA ILE A 152 18.45 13.90 -5.73
C ILE A 152 19.84 13.32 -6.05
N VAL A 153 19.93 12.49 -7.08
CA VAL A 153 21.18 11.96 -7.66
C VAL A 153 21.12 12.17 -9.16
N ASP A 154 22.15 12.77 -9.74
CA ASP A 154 22.24 13.07 -11.18
C ASP A 154 20.98 13.81 -11.71
N ASP A 155 20.54 14.83 -10.97
CA ASP A 155 19.32 15.62 -11.24
C ASP A 155 17.99 14.84 -11.21
N GLU A 156 18.00 13.56 -10.80
CA GLU A 156 16.81 12.74 -10.63
C GLU A 156 16.46 12.48 -9.16
N PRO A 157 15.17 12.53 -8.76
CA PRO A 157 14.76 12.20 -7.41
C PRO A 157 15.03 10.73 -7.08
N VAL A 158 15.64 10.48 -5.92
CA VAL A 158 16.01 9.09 -5.54
C VAL A 158 14.82 8.26 -5.08
N VAL A 159 13.74 8.91 -4.62
CA VAL A 159 12.48 8.26 -4.28
C VAL A 159 11.34 8.93 -5.02
N ILE A 160 10.52 8.13 -5.67
CA ILE A 160 9.30 8.57 -6.36
C ILE A 160 8.17 7.66 -5.92
N ILE A 161 7.09 8.26 -5.41
CA ILE A 161 5.86 7.56 -5.06
C ILE A 161 4.75 8.06 -5.97
N SER A 162 4.02 7.13 -6.58
CA SER A 162 2.81 7.47 -7.32
C SER A 162 1.63 6.62 -6.90
N GLY A 163 0.44 7.18 -7.06
CA GLY A 163 -0.79 6.54 -6.64
C GLY A 163 -2.00 7.40 -6.98
N ASP A 164 -3.12 7.02 -6.41
CA ASP A 164 -4.38 7.74 -6.49
C ASP A 164 -4.94 7.92 -5.07
N LYS A 165 -6.12 8.52 -4.96
CA LYS A 165 -6.77 8.70 -3.66
C LYS A 165 -7.02 7.38 -2.91
N GLU A 166 -7.07 6.23 -3.55
CA GLU A 166 -7.35 4.97 -2.87
C GLU A 166 -6.08 4.36 -2.26
N ALA A 167 -4.97 4.44 -2.99
CA ALA A 167 -3.73 3.81 -2.56
C ALA A 167 -2.50 4.32 -3.29
N ILE A 168 -1.35 4.14 -2.65
CA ILE A 168 -0.06 4.12 -3.32
C ILE A 168 -0.03 2.94 -4.31
N ARG A 169 0.26 3.23 -5.58
CA ARG A 169 0.34 2.23 -6.67
C ARG A 169 1.78 1.85 -7.00
N SER A 170 2.74 2.74 -6.78
CA SER A 170 4.16 2.53 -7.07
C SER A 170 5.05 3.22 -6.05
N ILE A 171 6.15 2.55 -5.69
CA ILE A 171 7.28 3.11 -4.95
C ILE A 171 8.53 2.78 -5.74
N ARG A 172 9.22 3.80 -6.25
CA ARG A 172 10.51 3.67 -6.92
C ARG A 172 11.59 4.23 -6.01
N VAL A 173 12.67 3.47 -5.88
CA VAL A 173 13.89 3.88 -5.17
C VAL A 173 15.06 3.73 -6.14
N TRP A 174 15.90 4.75 -6.25
CA TRP A 174 17.05 4.77 -7.16
C TRP A 174 18.12 3.78 -6.66
N PRO A 175 18.47 2.73 -7.42
CA PRO A 175 19.33 1.66 -6.92
C PRO A 175 20.78 2.08 -6.66
N GLN A 176 21.25 3.14 -7.33
CA GLN A 176 22.63 3.63 -7.18
C GLN A 176 22.78 4.68 -6.08
N TRP A 177 21.66 5.12 -5.48
CA TRP A 177 21.69 6.07 -4.37
C TRP A 177 22.29 5.39 -3.14
N GLN A 178 23.27 6.00 -2.50
CA GLN A 178 23.97 5.41 -1.35
C GLN A 178 23.02 5.06 -0.19
N GLY A 179 21.93 5.81 -0.02
CA GLY A 179 20.90 5.53 0.99
C GLY A 179 19.95 4.38 0.64
N CYS A 180 20.02 3.78 -0.55
CA CYS A 180 19.09 2.71 -0.96
C CYS A 180 19.20 1.43 -0.13
N THR A 181 20.29 1.26 0.63
CA THR A 181 20.46 0.14 1.56
C THR A 181 20.27 0.57 3.01
N ASP A 182 20.14 1.86 3.30
CA ASP A 182 20.00 2.37 4.66
C ASP A 182 18.52 2.52 5.06
N PRO A 183 18.02 1.72 6.02
CA PRO A 183 16.64 1.78 6.48
C PRO A 183 16.19 3.19 6.87
N TYR A 184 17.03 3.94 7.58
CA TYR A 184 16.68 5.28 8.07
C TYR A 184 16.59 6.30 6.94
N ALA A 185 17.51 6.23 5.97
CA ALA A 185 17.46 7.09 4.79
C ALA A 185 16.20 6.82 3.96
N ILE A 186 15.88 5.55 3.71
CA ILE A 186 14.66 5.15 2.98
C ILE A 186 13.41 5.61 3.72
N GLU A 187 13.31 5.34 5.02
CA GLU A 187 12.18 5.72 5.84
C GLU A 187 11.95 7.23 5.80
N GLY A 188 13.01 8.03 5.97
CA GLY A 188 12.93 9.49 5.90
C GLY A 188 12.39 10.00 4.57
N GLU A 189 12.87 9.47 3.45
CA GLU A 189 12.43 9.83 2.10
C GLU A 189 10.97 9.43 1.84
N ILE A 190 10.56 8.23 2.26
CA ILE A 190 9.17 7.78 2.09
C ILE A 190 8.23 8.60 2.99
N LEU A 191 8.59 8.85 4.25
CA LEU A 191 7.78 9.66 5.15
C LEU A 191 7.64 11.11 4.64
N ALA A 192 8.70 11.68 4.06
CA ALA A 192 8.64 12.96 3.37
C ALA A 192 7.62 12.98 2.22
N CYS A 193 7.65 11.96 1.35
CA CYS A 193 6.67 11.78 0.29
C CYS A 193 5.24 11.69 0.86
N THR A 194 5.03 10.90 1.91
CA THR A 194 3.69 10.77 2.52
C THR A 194 3.21 12.09 3.13
N ALA A 195 4.10 12.90 3.72
CA ALA A 195 3.76 14.23 4.22
C ALA A 195 3.31 15.17 3.09
N LYS A 196 3.97 15.11 1.91
CA LYS A 196 3.56 15.85 0.71
C LYS A 196 2.17 15.41 0.23
N ILE A 197 1.90 14.09 0.19
CA ILE A 197 0.57 13.57 -0.16
C ILE A 197 -0.48 14.09 0.83
N ARG A 198 -0.25 13.97 2.15
CA ARG A 198 -1.16 14.52 3.18
C ARG A 198 -1.41 16.02 3.01
N ALA A 199 -0.38 16.78 2.65
CA ALA A 199 -0.53 18.23 2.44
C ALA A 199 -1.35 18.58 1.18
N SER A 200 -1.32 17.72 0.15
CA SER A 200 -2.14 17.89 -1.07
C SER A 200 -3.60 17.47 -0.89
N GLN A 201 -3.93 16.72 0.16
CA GLN A 201 -5.30 16.29 0.40
C GLN A 201 -6.20 17.49 0.72
N LEU A 202 -7.35 17.55 0.05
CA LEU A 202 -8.37 18.55 0.34
C LEU A 202 -8.92 18.31 1.75
N LYS A 203 -8.65 19.26 2.65
CA LYS A 203 -9.24 19.32 3.98
C LYS A 203 -10.55 20.08 3.87
N PHE A 204 -11.65 19.36 3.90
CA PHE A 204 -12.96 19.98 4.04
C PHE A 204 -13.39 19.90 5.51
N ALA A 205 -13.79 21.04 6.06
CA ALA A 205 -14.40 21.10 7.38
C ALA A 205 -15.91 21.24 7.20
N ILE A 206 -16.66 20.52 8.03
CA ILE A 206 -18.11 20.66 8.17
C ILE A 206 -18.34 21.68 9.29
N HIS A 207 -19.10 22.72 9.01
CA HIS A 207 -19.34 23.84 9.94
C HIS A 207 -20.74 23.81 10.52
N GLY A 208 -21.72 23.28 9.78
CA GLY A 208 -23.12 23.20 10.22
C GLY A 208 -23.40 21.99 11.12
N ASP A 209 -24.42 22.12 11.98
CA ASP A 209 -25.04 20.96 12.61
C ASP A 209 -26.07 20.34 11.66
N TRP A 210 -25.75 19.14 11.20
CA TRP A 210 -26.58 18.36 10.28
C TRP A 210 -27.22 17.14 10.95
N SER A 211 -27.06 16.98 12.27
CA SER A 211 -27.49 15.78 13.01
C SER A 211 -28.98 15.46 12.89
N GLN A 212 -29.83 16.48 12.75
CA GLN A 212 -31.28 16.35 12.66
C GLN A 212 -31.81 15.76 11.34
N TYR A 213 -30.98 15.67 10.29
CA TYR A 213 -31.43 15.23 8.96
C TYR A 213 -31.10 13.75 8.72
N SER A 214 -32.01 12.99 8.09
CA SER A 214 -31.67 11.66 7.57
C SER A 214 -30.77 11.75 6.33
N ASP A 215 -30.11 10.66 5.95
CA ASP A 215 -29.27 10.63 4.74
C ASP A 215 -30.11 10.89 3.47
N GLU A 216 -31.36 10.42 3.42
CA GLU A 216 -32.30 10.72 2.33
C GLU A 216 -32.63 12.20 2.27
N GLN A 217 -32.94 12.82 3.42
CA GLN A 217 -33.22 14.25 3.50
C GLN A 217 -32.02 15.10 3.06
N LEU A 218 -30.81 14.71 3.46
CA LEU A 218 -29.58 15.36 3.01
C LEU A 218 -29.40 15.24 1.49
N SER A 219 -29.73 14.08 0.90
CA SER A 219 -29.67 13.90 -0.56
C SER A 219 -30.64 14.83 -1.29
N GLU A 220 -31.89 14.90 -0.84
CA GLU A 220 -32.90 15.80 -1.40
C GLU A 220 -32.52 17.28 -1.25
N LEU A 221 -31.96 17.66 -0.10
CA LEU A 221 -31.44 19.01 0.12
C LEU A 221 -30.28 19.30 -0.83
N LYS A 222 -29.36 18.35 -1.03
CA LYS A 222 -28.21 18.50 -1.92
C LYS A 222 -28.66 18.70 -3.38
N ASP A 223 -29.70 17.99 -3.82
CA ASP A 223 -30.25 18.19 -5.17
C ASP A 223 -30.84 19.58 -5.34
N ARG A 224 -31.70 20.02 -4.41
CA ARG A 224 -32.29 21.38 -4.44
C ARG A 224 -31.22 22.47 -4.38
N HIS A 225 -30.20 22.27 -3.54
CA HIS A 225 -29.08 23.20 -3.42
C HIS A 225 -28.27 23.30 -4.72
N GLN A 226 -28.01 22.17 -5.37
CA GLN A 226 -27.33 22.14 -6.67
C GLN A 226 -28.09 22.96 -7.72
N TYR A 227 -29.42 22.81 -7.83
CA TYR A 227 -30.23 23.61 -8.76
C TYR A 227 -30.13 25.11 -8.45
N ARG A 228 -30.25 25.50 -7.17
CA ARG A 228 -30.11 26.89 -6.74
C ARG A 228 -28.77 27.50 -7.15
N LEU A 229 -27.68 26.78 -6.94
CA LEU A 229 -26.34 27.24 -7.32
C LEU A 229 -26.19 27.42 -8.83
N ILE A 230 -26.79 26.55 -9.63
CA ILE A 230 -26.81 26.66 -11.10
C ILE A 230 -27.61 27.90 -11.53
N GLU A 231 -28.79 28.14 -10.95
CA GLU A 231 -29.61 29.30 -11.27
C GLU A 231 -28.89 30.62 -10.94
N SER A 232 -28.24 30.69 -9.78
CA SER A 232 -27.47 31.87 -9.34
C SER A 232 -26.21 32.19 -10.17
N ARG A 233 -25.85 31.32 -11.12
CA ARG A 233 -24.72 31.53 -12.04
C ARG A 233 -25.11 32.43 -13.22
N SER A 234 -26.41 32.51 -13.51
CA SER A 234 -27.01 33.23 -14.64
C SER A 234 -27.12 34.72 -14.33
#